data_AF-A0A971PXD3-F1
#
_entry.id   AF-A0A971PXD3-F1
#
_cell.length_a   1.000
_cell.length_b   1.000
_cell.length_c   1.000
_cell.angle_alpha   90.00
_cell.angle_beta   90.00
_cell.angle_gamma   90.00
#
_symmetry.space_group_name_H-M   'P 1'
#
loop_
_entity.id
_entity.type
_entity.pdbx_description
1 polymer ?
#
loop_
_entity_poly.entity_id
_entity_poly.type
_entity_poly.pdbx_seq_one_letter_code
_entity_poly.pdbx_strand_id
1 'polypeptide(L)' 'VYSRVVGYLRPVDQWNEGKQAEFRNRKTYKVV' A
#
# COMPACT_ATOMS: atom_id res chain seq x y z
N VAL A 1 7.68 4.51 1.83
CA VAL A 1 6.21 4.74 2.06
C VAL A 1 5.66 3.59 2.90
N TYR A 2 4.78 3.82 3.88
CA TYR A 2 4.18 2.73 4.67
C TYR A 2 2.73 2.48 4.26
N SER A 3 2.33 1.20 4.25
CA SER A 3 0.93 0.81 4.02
C SER A 3 0.52 -0.28 5.00
N ARG A 4 -0.74 -0.24 5.44
CA ARG A 4 -1.34 -1.29 6.27
C ARG A 4 -1.76 -2.47 5.39
N VAL A 5 -1.41 -3.69 5.81
CA VAL A 5 -1.84 -4.95 5.18
C VAL A 5 -2.20 -5.93 6.30
N VAL A 6 -3.43 -6.47 6.26
CA VAL A 6 -3.96 -7.42 7.28
C VAL A 6 -3.69 -6.97 8.73
N GLY A 7 -3.87 -5.67 9.00
CA GLY A 7 -3.85 -5.14 10.37
C GLY A 7 -2.53 -4.53 10.87
N TYR A 8 -1.40 -4.68 10.16
CA TYR A 8 -0.13 -4.05 10.56
C TYR A 8 0.49 -3.20 9.45
N LEU A 9 1.39 -2.27 9.83
CA LEU A 9 2.11 -1.40 8.90
C LEU A 9 3.38 -2.09 8.40
N ARG A 10 3.59 -2.07 7.09
CA ARG A 10 4.81 -2.55 6.44
C ARG A 10 5.28 -1.50 5.42
N PRO A 11 6.60 -1.25 5.29
CA PRO A 11 7.11 -0.39 4.23
C PRO A 11 6.83 -1.02 2.86
N VAL A 12 6.27 -0.23 1.94
CA VAL A 12 5.92 -0.62 0.56
C VAL A 12 7.17 -1.01 -0.22
N ASP A 13 8.31 -0.41 0.09
CA ASP A 13 9.61 -0.67 -0.54
C ASP A 13 10.10 -2.12 -0.32
N GLN A 14 9.61 -2.81 0.72
CA GLN A 14 9.92 -4.22 0.97
C GLN A 14 8.95 -5.18 0.25
N TRP A 15 7.96 -4.69 -0.48
CA TRP A 15 6.98 -5.52 -1.17
C TRP A 15 7.55 -6.06 -2.48
N ASN A 16 7.07 -7.22 -2.93
CA ASN A 16 7.39 -7.70 -4.26
C ASN A 16 6.79 -6.78 -5.34
N GLU A 17 7.27 -6.90 -6.58
CA GLU A 17 6.88 -6.01 -7.68
C GLU A 17 5.36 -5.99 -7.92
N GLY A 18 4.71 -7.16 -7.84
CA GLY A 18 3.26 -7.28 -7.99
C GLY A 18 2.49 -6.47 -6.95
N LYS A 19 2.86 -6.57 -5.67
CA LYS A 19 2.23 -5.82 -4.58
C LYS A 19 2.49 -4.32 -4.69
N GLN A 20 3.68 -3.93 -5.15
CA GLN A 20 3.96 -2.52 -5.42
C GLN A 20 3.08 -1.98 -6.55
N ALA A 21 2.88 -2.74 -7.63
CA ALA A 21 1.99 -2.38 -8.72
C ALA A 21 0.53 -2.29 -8.24
N GLU A 22 0.06 -3.24 -7.44
CA GLU A 22 -1.25 -3.19 -6.79
C GLU A 22 -1.41 -1.92 -5.94
N PHE A 23 -0.39 -1.54 -5.16
CA PHE A 23 -0.41 -0.32 -4.34
C PHE A 23 -0.53 0.95 -5.20
N ARG A 24 0.23 1.04 -6.30
CA ARG A 24 0.17 2.18 -7.24
C ARG A 24 -1.21 2.34 -7.89
N ASN A 25 -1.94 1.24 -8.07
CA ASN A 25 -3.29 1.24 -8.63
C ASN A 25 -4.40 1.58 -7.62
N ARG A 26 -4.09 1.69 -6.31
CA ARG A 26 -5.09 2.03 -5.30
C ARG A 26 -5.53 3.49 -5.44
N LYS A 27 -6.84 3.73 -5.31
CA LYS A 27 -7.42 5.07 -5.22
C LYS A 27 -7.66 5.43 -3.76
N THR A 28 -7.17 6.60 -3.34
CA THR A 28 -7.43 7.12 -2.00
C THR A 28 -8.76 7.85 -1.97
N TYR A 29 -9.60 7.53 -0.98
CA TYR A 29 -10.78 8.32 -0.69
C TYR A 29 -10.38 9.54 0.13
N LYS A 30 -10.90 10.72 -0.23
CA LYS A 30 -10.78 11.90 0.60
C LYS A 30 -11.78 11.76 1.75
N VAL A 31 -11.27 11.77 2.98
CA VAL A 31 -12.12 11.97 4.15
C VAL A 31 -12.31 13.47 4.28
N VAL A 32 -13.56 13.92 4.21
CA VAL A 32 -13.97 15.32 4.31
C VAL A 32 -13.69 15.88 5.70
#